data_AF-A0A537Z5A1-F1
#
_entry.id   AF-A0A537Z5A1-F1
#
_cell.length_a   1.000
_cell.length_b   1.000
_cell.length_c   1.000
_cell.angle_alpha   90.00
_cell.angle_beta   90.00
_cell.angle_gamma   90.00
#
_symmetry.space_group_name_H-M   'P 1'
#
loop_
_entity.id
_entity.type
_entity.pdbx_description
1 polymer ?
#
loop_
_entity_poly.entity_id
_entity_poly.type
_entity_poly.pdbx_seq_one_letter_code
_entity_poly.pdbx_strand_id
1 'polypeptide(L)'
;MALLPRLGWLLGATGFVAWLGWELRDGTALVVGAALVAAPVLAPRVRRGWSVPALAPLLGAAGLGPFYPAIAGFASTALRRAGLAAAGYVWLCCAELLTSDRLLFGPPVDAAARAAWARSLPGAASDALLPLASSPVLVGAAVWAAAAAVLPLVVRGRSLALDIAGAVVWGALVTGAHRAVAELAGSHIHGTDARGAAAGAALGALAAVAARAWGLWRRAGEPAQFP
;
A
#
# COMPACT_ATOMS: atom_id res chain seq x y z
N MET A 1 19.24 9.11 19.11
CA MET A 1 19.29 7.63 19.03
C MET A 1 18.14 7.04 18.18
N ALA A 2 18.17 7.18 16.85
CA ALA A 2 17.10 6.65 15.97
C ALA A 2 17.62 5.70 14.86
N LEU A 3 18.92 5.34 14.91
CA LEU A 3 19.56 4.45 13.95
C LEU A 3 19.33 2.96 14.28
N LEU A 4 19.25 2.60 15.57
CA LEU A 4 19.04 1.22 16.02
C LEU A 4 17.80 0.56 15.39
N PRO A 5 16.61 1.19 15.36
CA PRO A 5 15.42 0.56 14.76
C PRO A 5 15.55 0.36 13.25
N ARG A 6 16.26 1.26 12.55
CA ARG A 6 16.48 1.16 11.10
C ARG A 6 17.47 0.08 10.74
N LEU A 7 18.57 0.01 11.48
CA LEU A 7 19.57 -1.04 11.31
C LEU A 7 18.97 -2.40 11.64
N GLY A 8 18.19 -2.51 12.72
CA GLY A 8 17.47 -3.75 13.05
C GLY A 8 16.49 -4.17 11.96
N TRP A 9 15.71 -3.24 11.41
CA TRP A 9 14.79 -3.54 10.30
C TRP A 9 15.54 -3.95 9.03
N LEU A 10 16.60 -3.24 8.65
CA LEU A 10 17.41 -3.57 7.47
C LEU A 10 18.13 -4.90 7.64
N LEU A 11 18.70 -5.18 8.82
CA LEU A 11 19.33 -6.48 9.11
C LEU A 11 18.30 -7.61 9.08
N GLY A 12 17.11 -7.40 9.64
CA GLY A 12 16.03 -8.37 9.58
C GLY A 12 15.53 -8.61 8.14
N ALA A 13 15.35 -7.54 7.37
CA ALA A 13 14.97 -7.60 5.96
C ALA A 13 16.02 -8.34 5.11
N THR A 14 17.29 -7.96 5.23
CA THR A 14 18.40 -8.61 4.53
C THR A 14 18.57 -10.05 4.96
N GLY A 15 18.46 -10.35 6.26
CA GLY A 15 18.52 -11.70 6.79
C GLY A 15 17.38 -12.58 6.25
N PHE A 16 16.17 -12.05 6.19
CA PHE A 16 15.01 -12.76 5.62
C PHE A 16 15.17 -13.03 4.12
N VAL A 17 15.65 -12.04 3.35
CA VAL A 17 15.93 -12.21 1.91
C VAL A 17 17.06 -13.20 1.67
N ALA A 18 18.13 -13.14 2.47
CA ALA A 18 19.26 -14.07 2.38
C ALA A 18 18.84 -15.50 2.75
N TRP A 19 17.97 -15.65 3.76
CA TRP A 19 17.39 -16.94 4.12
C TRP A 19 16.52 -17.54 3.00
N LEU A 20 15.71 -16.73 2.32
CA LEU A 20 14.94 -17.18 1.16
C LEU A 20 15.84 -17.65 0.00
N GLY A 21 16.94 -16.95 -0.25
CA GLY A 21 17.95 -17.39 -1.23
C GLY A 21 18.61 -18.71 -0.83
N TRP A 22 18.90 -18.89 0.46
CA TRP A 22 19.43 -20.15 0.99
C TRP A 22 18.49 -21.34 0.75
N GLU A 23 17.17 -21.14 0.80
CA GLU A 23 16.17 -22.17 0.48
C GLU A 23 15.96 -22.40 -1.04
N LEU A 24 16.85 -21.90 -1.90
CA LEU A 24 16.74 -21.97 -3.37
C LEU A 24 15.46 -21.31 -3.90
N ARG A 25 15.00 -20.23 -3.23
CA ARG A 25 13.84 -19.41 -3.62
C ARG A 25 14.29 -18.05 -4.16
N ASP A 26 15.33 -18.03 -4.98
CA ASP A 26 15.99 -16.79 -5.43
C ASP A 26 15.03 -15.78 -6.08
N GLY A 27 14.07 -16.27 -6.87
CA GLY A 27 13.07 -15.41 -7.48
C GLY A 27 12.08 -14.83 -6.46
N THR A 28 11.70 -15.61 -5.45
CA THR A 28 10.86 -15.15 -4.34
C THR A 28 11.59 -14.10 -3.51
N ALA A 29 12.88 -14.35 -3.22
CA ALA A 29 13.74 -13.42 -2.51
C ALA A 29 13.84 -12.07 -3.24
N LEU A 30 13.92 -12.08 -4.57
CA LEU A 30 13.93 -10.87 -5.39
C LEU A 30 12.62 -10.06 -5.26
N VAL A 31 11.45 -10.70 -5.38
CA VAL A 31 10.15 -10.01 -5.27
C VAL A 31 9.91 -9.47 -3.86
N VAL A 32 10.28 -10.24 -2.83
CA VAL A 32 10.24 -9.78 -1.42
C VAL A 32 11.20 -8.62 -1.21
N GLY A 33 12.41 -8.70 -1.77
CA GLY A 33 13.39 -7.62 -1.76
C GLY A 33 12.86 -6.34 -2.40
N ALA A 34 12.20 -6.44 -3.56
CA ALA A 34 11.57 -5.30 -4.22
C ALA A 34 10.50 -4.62 -3.34
N ALA A 35 9.64 -5.41 -2.68
CA ALA A 35 8.67 -4.89 -1.72
C ALA A 35 9.37 -4.19 -0.53
N LEU A 36 10.39 -4.83 0.04
CA LEU A 36 11.16 -4.26 1.16
C LEU A 36 11.86 -2.95 0.78
N VAL A 37 12.38 -2.83 -0.45
CA VAL A 37 13.01 -1.60 -0.96
C VAL A 37 11.98 -0.48 -1.19
N ALA A 38 10.73 -0.80 -1.51
CA ALA A 38 9.70 0.21 -1.76
C ALA A 38 9.46 1.13 -0.56
N ALA A 39 9.51 0.59 0.67
CA ALA A 39 9.27 1.35 1.90
C ALA A 39 10.32 2.47 2.15
N PRO A 40 11.64 2.21 2.17
CA PRO A 40 12.64 3.25 2.34
C PRO A 40 12.73 4.21 1.15
N VAL A 41 12.46 3.76 -0.09
CA VAL A 41 12.51 4.62 -1.29
C VAL A 41 11.33 5.60 -1.34
N LEU A 42 10.11 5.11 -1.11
CA LEU A 42 8.90 5.93 -1.22
C LEU A 42 8.56 6.68 0.07
N ALA A 43 8.99 6.16 1.23
CA ALA A 43 8.74 6.77 2.55
C ALA A 43 10.03 6.97 3.39
N PRO A 44 11.10 7.62 2.86
CA PRO A 44 12.42 7.72 3.52
C PRO A 44 12.37 8.47 4.86
N ARG A 45 11.38 9.36 5.01
CA ARG A 45 11.25 10.27 6.16
C ARG A 45 10.36 9.74 7.28
N VAL A 46 9.84 8.50 7.18
CA VAL A 46 8.98 7.89 8.21
C VAL A 46 9.84 7.03 9.12
N ARG A 47 10.15 7.51 10.33
CA ARG A 47 11.19 6.91 11.21
C ARG A 47 10.82 5.55 11.82
N ARG A 48 9.53 5.27 12.07
CA ARG A 48 9.03 4.03 12.71
C ARG A 48 8.03 3.24 11.87
N GLY A 49 7.78 3.66 10.63
CA GLY A 49 6.65 3.18 9.83
C GLY A 49 7.01 2.29 8.64
N TRP A 50 8.25 1.80 8.53
CA TRP A 50 8.68 1.01 7.36
C TRP A 50 7.98 -0.35 7.25
N SER A 51 7.40 -0.86 8.34
CA SER A 51 6.55 -2.05 8.31
C SER A 51 5.07 -1.77 8.04
N VAL A 52 4.62 -0.51 8.08
CA VAL A 52 3.20 -0.15 7.85
C VAL A 52 2.72 -0.59 6.46
N PRO A 53 3.50 -0.46 5.36
CA PRO A 53 3.15 -0.99 4.05
C PRO A 53 2.74 -2.46 4.02
N ALA A 54 3.27 -3.29 4.93
CA ALA A 54 2.90 -4.70 5.04
C ALA A 54 1.45 -4.92 5.47
N LEU A 55 0.76 -3.92 6.01
CA LEU A 55 -0.66 -4.00 6.32
C LEU A 55 -1.54 -3.98 5.06
N ALA A 56 -1.06 -3.38 3.97
CA ALA A 56 -1.83 -3.31 2.72
C ALA A 56 -2.22 -4.70 2.16
N PRO A 57 -1.29 -5.67 2.00
CA PRO A 57 -1.67 -7.01 1.55
C PRO A 57 -2.53 -7.77 2.57
N LEU A 58 -2.35 -7.56 3.88
CA LEU A 58 -3.20 -8.17 4.91
C LEU A 58 -4.65 -7.66 4.80
N LEU A 59 -4.82 -6.35 4.60
CA LEU A 59 -6.12 -5.75 4.31
C LEU A 59 -6.68 -6.25 2.98
N GLY A 60 -5.84 -6.38 1.95
CA GLY A 60 -6.23 -6.97 0.66
C GLY A 60 -6.77 -8.40 0.80
N ALA A 61 -6.13 -9.24 1.61
CA ALA A 61 -6.58 -10.60 1.89
C ALA A 61 -7.97 -10.63 2.54
N ALA A 62 -8.26 -9.65 3.41
CA ALA A 62 -9.58 -9.44 4.00
C ALA A 62 -10.61 -8.75 3.06
N GLY A 63 -10.23 -8.41 1.83
CA GLY A 63 -11.08 -7.63 0.91
C GLY A 63 -11.24 -6.17 1.32
N LEU A 64 -10.30 -5.62 2.08
CA LEU A 64 -10.28 -4.26 2.61
C LEU A 64 -9.06 -3.45 2.15
N GLY A 65 -8.33 -3.89 1.12
CA GLY A 65 -7.13 -3.18 0.63
C GLY A 65 -7.30 -1.65 0.47
N PRO A 66 -8.40 -1.17 -0.13
CA PRO A 66 -8.71 0.26 -0.28
C PRO A 66 -8.88 1.06 1.03
N PHE A 67 -8.92 0.39 2.18
CA PHE A 67 -8.86 1.03 3.50
C PHE A 67 -7.48 1.65 3.79
N TYR A 68 -6.41 1.05 3.25
CA TYR A 68 -5.04 1.40 3.60
C TYR A 68 -4.65 2.87 3.35
N PRO A 69 -5.05 3.53 2.25
CA PRO A 69 -4.82 4.97 2.07
C PRO A 69 -5.34 5.84 3.21
N ALA A 70 -6.42 5.44 3.88
CA ALA A 70 -6.91 6.15 5.06
C ALA A 70 -5.96 5.99 6.26
N ILE A 71 -5.40 4.79 6.45
CA ILE A 71 -4.35 4.53 7.46
C ILE A 71 -3.09 5.37 7.16
N ALA A 72 -2.65 5.39 5.90
CA ALA A 72 -1.52 6.23 5.48
C ALA A 72 -1.81 7.72 5.70
N GLY A 73 -3.09 8.11 5.61
CA GLY A 73 -3.64 9.44 5.88
C GLY A 73 -3.30 10.01 7.27
N PHE A 74 -2.94 9.16 8.24
CA PHE A 74 -2.55 9.59 9.59
C PHE A 74 -1.13 10.17 9.70
N ALA A 75 -0.30 10.07 8.65
CA ALA A 75 1.04 10.64 8.70
C ALA A 75 1.04 12.19 8.68
N SER A 76 2.02 12.77 9.38
CA SER A 76 2.04 14.20 9.71
C SER A 76 2.15 15.14 8.50
N THR A 77 2.76 14.72 7.40
CA THR A 77 2.94 15.56 6.19
C THR A 77 2.36 14.89 4.96
N ALA A 78 1.87 15.69 4.00
CA ALA A 78 1.27 15.18 2.77
C ALA A 78 2.21 14.22 2.02
N LEU A 79 3.49 14.57 1.91
CA LEU A 79 4.49 13.74 1.26
C LEU A 79 4.70 12.40 2.00
N ARG A 80 4.64 12.37 3.33
CA ARG A 80 4.75 11.11 4.10
C ARG A 80 3.51 10.24 3.92
N ARG A 81 2.32 10.83 3.87
CA ARG A 81 1.05 10.12 3.61
C ARG A 81 1.08 9.48 2.22
N ALA A 82 1.44 10.28 1.22
CA ALA A 82 1.56 9.84 -0.17
C ALA A 82 2.58 8.70 -0.32
N GLY A 83 3.78 8.88 0.24
CA GLY A 83 4.85 7.87 0.19
C GLY A 83 4.47 6.55 0.86
N LEU A 84 3.82 6.59 2.03
CA LEU A 84 3.34 5.39 2.72
C LEU A 84 2.23 4.67 1.96
N ALA A 85 1.31 5.43 1.34
CA ALA A 85 0.23 4.88 0.55
C ALA A 85 0.76 4.21 -0.72
N ALA A 86 1.66 4.87 -1.45
CA ALA A 86 2.33 4.29 -2.61
C ALA A 86 3.14 3.03 -2.25
N ALA A 87 3.90 3.07 -1.14
CA ALA A 87 4.64 1.91 -0.66
C ALA A 87 3.72 0.73 -0.32
N GLY A 88 2.59 0.99 0.35
CA GLY A 88 1.60 -0.06 0.64
C GLY A 88 0.99 -0.66 -0.62
N TYR A 89 0.73 0.16 -1.64
CA TYR A 89 0.26 -0.34 -2.94
C TYR A 89 1.28 -1.29 -3.58
N VAL A 90 2.56 -0.91 -3.62
CA VAL A 90 3.64 -1.77 -4.16
C VAL A 90 3.75 -3.08 -3.37
N TRP A 91 3.65 -3.03 -2.04
CA TRP A 91 3.61 -4.22 -1.20
C TRP A 91 2.43 -5.13 -1.53
N LEU A 92 1.25 -4.56 -1.78
CA LEU A 92 0.06 -5.31 -2.19
C LEU A 92 0.29 -5.99 -3.55
N CYS A 93 0.79 -5.27 -4.56
CA CYS A 93 1.08 -5.85 -5.87
C CYS A 93 2.12 -6.98 -5.80
N CYS A 94 3.20 -6.80 -5.02
CA CYS A 94 4.16 -7.87 -4.78
C CYS A 94 3.53 -9.08 -4.09
N ALA A 95 2.61 -8.87 -3.16
CA ALA A 95 1.88 -9.97 -2.53
C ALA A 95 0.95 -10.69 -3.51
N GLU A 96 0.31 -9.99 -4.45
CA GLU A 96 -0.47 -10.61 -5.53
C GLU A 96 0.39 -11.49 -6.43
N LEU A 97 1.63 -11.07 -6.76
CA LEU A 97 2.59 -11.93 -7.46
C LEU A 97 2.97 -13.17 -6.63
N LEU A 98 3.25 -12.99 -5.33
CA LEU A 98 3.71 -14.05 -4.41
C LEU A 98 2.61 -15.04 -4.01
N THR A 99 1.35 -14.65 -4.08
CA THR A 99 0.21 -15.52 -3.77
C THR A 99 -0.45 -16.05 -5.03
N SER A 100 -0.27 -15.37 -6.17
CA SER A 100 -1.06 -15.57 -7.38
C SER A 100 -2.56 -15.34 -7.16
N ASP A 101 -2.93 -14.66 -6.06
CA ASP A 101 -4.31 -14.34 -5.71
C ASP A 101 -4.66 -12.89 -6.05
N ARG A 102 -5.96 -12.65 -6.25
CA ARG A 102 -6.52 -11.31 -6.38
C ARG A 102 -6.80 -10.69 -5.02
N LEU A 103 -5.90 -9.81 -4.56
CA LEU A 103 -6.06 -9.03 -3.33
C LEU A 103 -6.75 -7.68 -3.58
N LEU A 104 -6.47 -7.05 -4.72
CA LEU A 104 -7.12 -5.85 -5.24
C LEU A 104 -7.42 -6.03 -6.74
N PHE A 105 -6.40 -6.08 -7.60
CA PHE A 105 -6.56 -6.24 -9.05
C PHE A 105 -6.07 -7.61 -9.55
N GLY A 106 -5.18 -8.26 -8.80
CA GLY A 106 -4.52 -9.51 -9.13
C GLY A 106 -3.18 -9.28 -9.82
N PRO A 107 -2.37 -10.34 -9.95
CA PRO A 107 -1.15 -10.26 -10.76
C PRO A 107 -1.50 -9.89 -12.21
N PRO A 108 -0.65 -9.10 -12.90
CA PRO A 108 -0.82 -8.83 -14.32
C PRO A 108 -0.97 -10.12 -15.12
N VAL A 109 -1.79 -10.11 -16.17
CA VAL A 109 -2.03 -11.29 -17.03
C VAL A 109 -0.73 -11.77 -17.68
N ASP A 110 0.14 -10.83 -18.04
CA ASP A 110 1.43 -11.11 -18.66
C ASP A 110 2.49 -11.59 -17.65
N ALA A 111 2.21 -11.52 -16.35
CA ALA A 111 3.11 -12.06 -15.33
C ALA A 111 2.95 -13.59 -15.26
N ALA A 112 4.06 -14.31 -15.35
CA ALA A 112 4.04 -15.76 -15.24
C ALA A 112 3.58 -16.21 -13.85
N ALA A 113 2.97 -17.39 -13.79
CA ALA A 113 2.57 -18.00 -12.53
C ALA A 113 3.77 -18.19 -11.61
N ARG A 114 3.57 -17.99 -10.30
CA ARG A 114 4.65 -18.03 -9.29
C ARG A 114 5.54 -19.27 -9.39
N ALA A 115 4.97 -20.43 -9.67
CA ALA A 115 5.72 -21.68 -9.78
C ALA A 115 6.82 -21.66 -10.86
N ALA A 116 6.64 -20.86 -11.93
CA ALA A 116 7.58 -20.75 -13.04
C ALA A 116 8.84 -19.94 -12.67
N TRP A 117 8.70 -18.87 -11.89
CA TRP A 117 9.80 -17.95 -11.60
C TRP A 117 10.30 -17.97 -10.15
N ALA A 118 9.59 -18.57 -9.19
CA ALA A 118 9.91 -18.48 -7.76
C ALA A 118 11.32 -18.96 -7.37
N ARG A 119 11.92 -19.84 -8.19
CA ARG A 119 13.28 -20.40 -8.01
C ARG A 119 14.31 -19.85 -9.00
N SER A 120 13.94 -18.85 -9.80
CA SER A 120 14.81 -18.27 -10.84
C SER A 120 14.87 -16.76 -10.66
N LEU A 121 16.05 -16.23 -10.33
CA LEU A 121 16.25 -14.79 -10.19
C LEU A 121 16.03 -14.04 -11.53
N PRO A 122 16.59 -14.49 -12.67
CA PRO A 122 16.29 -13.87 -13.97
C PRO A 122 14.81 -13.99 -14.34
N GLY A 123 14.19 -15.16 -14.09
CA GLY A 123 12.77 -15.37 -14.37
C GLY A 123 11.87 -14.47 -13.52
N ALA A 124 12.19 -14.25 -12.25
CA ALA A 124 11.43 -13.32 -11.41
C ALA A 124 11.56 -11.87 -11.90
N ALA A 125 12.74 -11.49 -12.43
CA ALA A 125 12.93 -10.18 -13.02
C ALA A 125 12.13 -10.01 -14.31
N SER A 126 12.26 -10.93 -15.27
CA SER A 126 11.64 -10.84 -16.60
C SER A 126 10.16 -11.19 -16.63
N ASP A 127 9.73 -12.14 -15.80
CA ASP A 127 8.42 -12.78 -15.91
C ASP A 127 7.47 -12.37 -14.77
N ALA A 128 7.94 -11.63 -13.75
CA ALA A 128 7.10 -11.14 -12.66
C ALA A 128 7.24 -9.64 -12.42
N LEU A 129 8.47 -9.16 -12.15
CA LEU A 129 8.69 -7.75 -11.83
C LEU A 129 8.61 -6.83 -13.04
N LEU A 130 9.16 -7.23 -14.19
CA LEU A 130 9.10 -6.42 -15.41
C LEU A 130 7.66 -6.24 -15.92
N PRO A 131 6.81 -7.30 -16.02
CA PRO A 131 5.40 -7.15 -16.37
C PRO A 131 4.63 -6.27 -15.37
N LEU A 132 4.96 -6.36 -14.08
CA LEU A 132 4.38 -5.45 -13.08
C LEU A 132 4.82 -4.00 -13.28
N ALA A 133 6.10 -3.78 -13.58
CA ALA A 133 6.69 -2.45 -13.78
C ALA A 133 6.17 -1.75 -15.04
N SER A 134 5.84 -2.50 -16.09
CA SER A 134 5.22 -1.99 -17.32
C SER A 134 3.69 -1.93 -17.24
N SER A 135 3.08 -2.51 -16.22
CA SER A 135 1.63 -2.60 -16.10
C SER A 135 0.99 -1.23 -15.78
N PRO A 136 -0.15 -0.89 -16.43
CA PRO A 136 -0.95 0.29 -16.07
C PRO A 136 -1.49 0.23 -14.63
N VAL A 137 -1.50 -0.95 -14.00
CA VAL A 137 -1.91 -1.15 -12.60
C VAL A 137 -1.09 -0.27 -11.65
N LEU A 138 0.17 0.06 -11.97
CA LEU A 138 0.98 0.96 -11.13
C LEU A 138 0.44 2.39 -11.00
N VAL A 139 -0.49 2.82 -11.88
CA VAL A 139 -1.25 4.06 -11.68
C VAL A 139 -2.00 4.03 -10.35
N GLY A 140 -2.39 2.85 -9.87
CA GLY A 140 -2.98 2.66 -8.55
C GLY A 140 -2.10 3.16 -7.38
N ALA A 141 -0.77 3.16 -7.53
CA ALA A 141 0.13 3.74 -6.52
C ALA A 141 -0.06 5.26 -6.40
N ALA A 142 -0.23 5.94 -7.54
CA ALA A 142 -0.51 7.37 -7.59
C ALA A 142 -1.92 7.67 -7.03
N VAL A 143 -2.92 6.84 -7.34
CA VAL A 143 -4.27 6.94 -6.78
C VAL A 143 -4.23 6.82 -5.25
N TRP A 144 -3.54 5.82 -4.72
CA TRP A 144 -3.39 5.62 -3.28
C TRP A 144 -2.65 6.79 -2.62
N ALA A 145 -1.58 7.28 -3.26
CA ALA A 145 -0.83 8.44 -2.80
C ALA A 145 -1.70 9.71 -2.72
N ALA A 146 -2.46 10.00 -3.77
CA ALA A 146 -3.37 11.15 -3.84
C ALA A 146 -4.49 11.03 -2.79
N ALA A 147 -5.10 9.84 -2.67
CA ALA A 147 -6.15 9.58 -1.69
C ALA A 147 -5.67 9.86 -0.26
N ALA A 148 -4.49 9.36 0.12
CA ALA A 148 -3.90 9.60 1.44
C ALA A 148 -3.51 11.08 1.66
N ALA A 149 -3.04 11.77 0.61
CA ALA A 149 -2.65 13.17 0.71
C ALA A 149 -3.87 14.11 0.90
N VAL A 150 -4.96 13.83 0.18
CA VAL A 150 -6.19 14.64 0.14
C VAL A 150 -7.09 14.41 1.35
N LEU A 151 -7.09 13.22 1.95
CA LEU A 151 -8.00 12.86 3.05
C LEU A 151 -8.08 13.91 4.18
N PRO A 152 -6.98 14.49 4.68
CA PRO A 152 -7.06 15.52 5.73
C PRO A 152 -7.61 16.87 5.27
N LEU A 153 -7.67 17.11 3.97
CA LEU A 153 -8.22 18.33 3.36
C LEU A 153 -9.75 18.27 3.24
N VAL A 154 -10.30 17.07 3.07
CA VAL A 154 -11.75 16.82 2.98
C VAL A 154 -12.38 16.55 4.34
N VAL A 155 -11.66 15.92 5.27
CA VAL A 155 -12.08 15.71 6.67
C VAL A 155 -11.28 16.62 7.60
N ARG A 156 -11.73 17.87 7.73
CA ARG A 156 -10.98 18.93 8.44
C ARG A 156 -11.25 18.95 9.95
N GLY A 157 -12.39 18.45 10.42
CA GLY A 157 -12.77 18.52 11.84
C GLY A 157 -13.54 19.79 12.23
N ARG A 158 -14.01 20.59 11.26
CA ARG A 158 -14.69 21.87 11.52
C ARG A 158 -16.19 21.71 11.78
N SER A 159 -16.82 20.71 11.15
CA SER A 159 -18.25 20.40 11.27
C SER A 159 -18.42 18.94 10.90
N LEU A 160 -19.14 18.19 11.75
CA LEU A 160 -19.39 16.76 11.52
C LEU A 160 -20.10 16.52 10.18
N ALA A 161 -21.07 17.38 9.82
CA ALA A 161 -21.79 17.26 8.56
C ALA A 161 -20.85 17.45 7.35
N LEU A 162 -19.95 18.44 7.40
CA LEU A 162 -18.96 18.65 6.33
C LEU A 162 -17.93 17.52 6.27
N ASP A 163 -17.52 16.98 7.42
CA ASP A 163 -16.59 15.87 7.49
C ASP A 163 -17.20 14.58 6.93
N ILE A 164 -18.48 14.30 7.23
CA ILE A 164 -19.22 13.17 6.64
C ILE A 164 -19.33 13.36 5.13
N ALA A 165 -19.76 14.54 4.66
CA ALA A 165 -19.86 14.82 3.23
C ALA A 165 -18.51 14.68 2.51
N GLY A 166 -17.44 15.22 3.10
CA GLY A 166 -16.08 15.10 2.57
C GLY A 166 -15.59 13.65 2.54
N ALA A 167 -15.90 12.86 3.56
CA ALA A 167 -15.55 11.45 3.61
C ALA A 167 -16.31 10.61 2.57
N VAL A 168 -17.59 10.90 2.34
CA VAL A 168 -18.39 10.28 1.26
C VAL A 168 -17.82 10.61 -0.10
N VAL A 169 -17.52 11.89 -0.37
CA VAL A 169 -16.90 12.34 -1.62
C VAL A 169 -15.54 11.65 -1.83
N TRP A 170 -14.72 11.58 -0.78
CA TRP A 170 -13.43 10.89 -0.84
C TRP A 170 -13.60 9.40 -1.17
N GLY A 171 -14.52 8.69 -0.50
CA GLY A 171 -14.76 7.27 -0.74
C GLY A 171 -15.27 7.00 -2.16
N ALA A 172 -16.16 7.85 -2.66
CA ALA A 172 -16.66 7.78 -4.04
C ALA A 172 -15.53 8.01 -5.06
N LEU A 173 -14.68 9.02 -4.84
CA LEU A 173 -13.53 9.30 -5.70
C LEU A 173 -12.51 8.16 -5.72
N VAL A 174 -12.21 7.56 -4.55
CA VAL A 174 -11.30 6.40 -4.47
C VAL A 174 -11.88 5.21 -5.23
N THR A 175 -13.16 4.91 -5.03
CA THR A 175 -13.85 3.82 -5.72
C THR A 175 -13.86 4.05 -7.24
N GLY A 176 -14.19 5.26 -7.68
CA GLY A 176 -14.19 5.64 -9.10
C GLY A 176 -12.78 5.58 -9.71
N ALA A 177 -11.76 6.02 -8.98
CA ALA A 177 -10.37 5.95 -9.44
C ALA A 177 -9.90 4.49 -9.57
N HIS A 178 -10.33 3.58 -8.69
CA HIS A 178 -10.04 2.16 -8.86
C HIS A 178 -10.70 1.56 -10.10
N ARG A 179 -11.93 1.97 -10.43
CA ARG A 179 -12.59 1.58 -11.69
C ARG A 179 -11.82 2.10 -12.90
N ALA A 180 -11.42 3.37 -12.89
CA ALA A 180 -10.63 3.94 -13.96
C ALA A 180 -9.27 3.22 -14.14
N VAL A 181 -8.64 2.78 -13.04
CA VAL A 181 -7.42 1.95 -13.11
C VAL A 181 -7.72 0.57 -13.71
N ALA A 182 -8.83 -0.06 -13.34
CA ALA A 182 -9.25 -1.35 -13.92
C ALA A 182 -9.55 -1.23 -15.43
N GLU A 183 -10.26 -0.18 -15.83
CA GLU A 183 -10.57 0.13 -17.23
C GLU A 183 -9.30 0.40 -18.04
N LEU A 184 -8.36 1.19 -17.48
CA LEU A 184 -7.07 1.47 -18.11
C LEU A 184 -6.20 0.21 -18.23
N ALA A 185 -6.23 -0.65 -17.22
CA ALA A 185 -5.52 -1.92 -17.25
C ALA A 185 -6.16 -2.89 -18.25
N GLY A 186 -7.48 -2.85 -18.43
CA GLY A 186 -8.20 -3.60 -19.46
C GLY A 186 -7.84 -5.09 -19.44
N SER A 187 -7.34 -5.60 -20.57
CA SER A 187 -6.93 -7.00 -20.73
C SER A 187 -5.66 -7.40 -19.98
N HIS A 188 -4.94 -6.46 -19.34
CA HIS A 188 -3.73 -6.77 -18.57
C HIS A 188 -4.02 -7.27 -17.15
N ILE A 189 -5.29 -7.34 -16.71
CA ILE A 189 -5.69 -7.90 -15.42
C ILE A 189 -6.81 -8.92 -15.59
N HIS A 190 -6.86 -9.88 -14.67
CA HIS A 190 -7.85 -10.96 -14.69
C HIS A 190 -9.25 -10.54 -14.20
N GLY A 191 -9.38 -9.36 -13.59
CA GLY A 191 -10.62 -8.87 -13.00
C GLY A 191 -11.09 -7.56 -13.63
N THR A 192 -12.40 -7.35 -13.68
CA THR A 192 -13.01 -6.13 -14.22
C THR A 192 -13.13 -4.99 -13.20
N ASP A 193 -12.80 -5.26 -11.93
CA ASP A 193 -13.02 -4.32 -10.84
C ASP A 193 -12.07 -4.59 -9.66
N ALA A 194 -11.82 -3.56 -8.85
CA ALA A 194 -11.00 -3.66 -7.64
C ALA A 194 -11.74 -4.43 -6.53
N ARG A 195 -11.15 -5.54 -6.07
CA ARG A 195 -11.68 -6.31 -4.94
C ARG A 195 -11.77 -5.43 -3.70
N GLY A 196 -12.98 -5.33 -3.13
CA GLY A 196 -13.19 -4.61 -1.89
C GLY A 196 -13.20 -3.08 -2.00
N ALA A 197 -13.30 -2.52 -3.22
CA ALA A 197 -13.31 -1.08 -3.49
C ALA A 197 -14.26 -0.30 -2.56
N ALA A 198 -15.56 -0.63 -2.63
CA ALA A 198 -16.58 0.09 -1.87
C ALA A 198 -16.45 -0.11 -0.35
N ALA A 199 -16.24 -1.35 0.11
CA ALA A 199 -16.15 -1.66 1.53
C ALA A 199 -14.91 -1.02 2.18
N GLY A 200 -13.74 -1.14 1.55
CA GLY A 200 -12.50 -0.53 2.03
C GLY A 200 -12.56 1.00 2.01
N ALA A 201 -13.12 1.61 0.96
CA ALA A 201 -13.31 3.05 0.88
C ALA A 201 -14.28 3.56 1.97
N ALA A 202 -15.40 2.86 2.18
CA ALA A 202 -16.37 3.22 3.22
C ALA A 202 -15.77 3.13 4.63
N LEU A 203 -15.05 2.04 4.95
CA LEU A 203 -14.34 1.93 6.22
C LEU A 203 -13.26 3.02 6.39
N GLY A 204 -12.57 3.38 5.31
CA GLY A 204 -11.57 4.45 5.31
C GLY A 204 -12.18 5.80 5.65
N ALA A 205 -13.31 6.12 5.01
CA ALA A 205 -14.10 7.31 5.28
C ALA A 205 -14.57 7.35 6.74
N LEU A 206 -15.14 6.26 7.25
CA LEU A 206 -15.60 6.15 8.64
C LEU A 206 -14.46 6.33 9.63
N ALA A 207 -13.32 5.69 9.41
CA ALA A 207 -12.15 5.81 10.29
C ALA A 207 -11.60 7.24 10.31
N ALA A 208 -11.61 7.94 9.17
CA ALA A 208 -11.18 9.33 9.08
C ALA A 208 -12.06 10.26 9.92
N VAL A 209 -13.39 10.11 9.80
CA VAL A 209 -14.36 10.89 10.59
C VAL A 209 -14.23 10.56 12.08
N ALA A 210 -14.18 9.28 12.44
CA ALA A 210 -14.07 8.84 13.84
C ALA A 210 -12.78 9.34 14.50
N ALA A 211 -11.64 9.21 13.82
CA ALA A 211 -10.37 9.65 14.38
C ALA A 211 -10.28 11.17 14.54
N ARG A 212 -10.99 11.93 13.71
CA ARG A 212 -11.16 13.38 13.88
C ARG A 212 -12.06 13.72 15.05
N ALA A 213 -13.21 13.06 15.18
CA ALA A 213 -14.13 13.24 16.30
C ALA A 213 -13.45 12.99 17.65
N TRP A 214 -12.57 11.98 17.73
CA TRP A 214 -11.81 11.66 18.95
C TRP A 214 -10.50 12.43 19.12
N GLY A 215 -10.17 13.35 18.20
CA GLY A 215 -8.97 14.18 18.31
C GLY A 215 -7.64 13.43 18.14
N LEU A 216 -7.65 12.20 17.61
CA LEU A 216 -6.46 11.37 17.45
C LEU A 216 -5.42 12.02 16.50
N TRP A 217 -5.85 12.84 15.54
CA TRP A 217 -4.92 13.61 14.69
C TRP A 217 -4.18 14.75 15.42
N ARG A 218 -4.68 15.25 16.55
CA ARG A 218 -3.96 16.29 17.33
C ARG A 218 -2.81 15.69 18.15
N ARG A 219 -2.99 14.48 18.68
CA ARG A 219 -2.00 13.82 19.55
C ARG A 219 -0.79 13.24 18.80
N ALA A 220 -0.90 12.99 17.50
CA ALA A 220 0.20 12.46 16.69
C ALA A 220 1.33 13.49 16.40
N GLY A 221 1.11 14.77 16.72
CA GLY A 221 2.06 15.86 16.49
C GLY A 221 2.79 16.37 17.73
N GLU A 222 2.34 16.03 18.95
CA GLU A 222 2.99 16.50 20.18
C GLU A 222 4.04 15.50 20.67
N PRO A 223 5.29 15.91 20.89
CA PRO A 223 6.25 15.08 21.61
C PRO A 223 5.70 14.84 23.02
N ALA A 224 5.63 13.56 23.41
CA ALA A 224 5.22 13.16 24.75
C ALA A 224 6.07 13.92 25.78
N GLN A 225 5.45 14.86 26.49
CA GLN A 225 6.01 15.43 27.70
C GLN A 225 5.85 14.36 28.79
N PHE A 226 6.94 13.67 29.09
CA PHE A 226 7.01 12.87 30.31
C PHE A 226 7.42 13.81 31.46
N PRO A 227 6.80 13.67 32.65
CA PRO A 227 7.16 14.43 33.84
C PRO A 227 8.59 14.11 34.32
#